data_AF-A0A2V9R0E3-F1
#
_entry.id   AF-A0A2V9R0E3-F1
#
_cell.length_a   1.000
_cell.length_b   1.000
_cell.length_c   1.000
_cell.angle_alpha   90.00
_cell.angle_beta   90.00
_cell.angle_gamma   90.00
#
_symmetry.space_group_name_H-M   'P 1'
#
loop_
_entity.id
_entity.type
_entity.pdbx_description
1 polymer ?
#
loop_
_entity_poly.entity_id
_entity_poly.type
_entity_poly.pdbx_seq_one_letter_code
_entity_poly.pdbx_strand_id
1 'polypeptide(L)'
;MAGALKWLWVLMCGASLCAIPLMADKPGAKPSDQPQADTATSSTATLDGQPAEEDEPSEELAPAAVQMDVSKVPQLIQALYQATRETKENQILDRLATAKSLIATADLKATDDQGRTALHWAVFGSSYNIKPRVLVAYADIANDLIQRGIEINKEDVYQDTALDYLLYSPTFEMQTLLIEHGATSGFLAASYQYFKQMLQCSGDKDLSKIPVSSNADLKPGLTLSLRLDTPVYSDRSRTGDPITATVSYPLCKSGENISCEQGELLIPPGTKVNGTVLFAQKAPNKYTRPRLVLDFSNVVHREDLYSPLYAHVLAVDNARETVQNNEILGIVQPHASKKFSIAFMALGAANPLAGYAVRGVQTVYGLSLRREIVYPPGTDVQAQIVRYSILKQKEAWPGWQELKVNSQLEHLVRSAPMRTTATNQVPSDPTNLMFIGSEKEVVSAFSEAGWIPASDLNVKSALKTATATLRQTGYSEGPMSTLLLHGKPPDLVFQKSLNTFAKRHHLRIWQIKPTYEGRAVWVAAATHDIATSNERGGTKWSHRIDPHIDRERDWVVSDLLFIGSAASYADVSRPNAPTKLGNATGDNILTDGKMSVVELTQGRVPTENEPAPTLSTRPTK
;
A
#
# COMPACT_ATOMS: atom_id res chain seq x y z
N MET A 1 17.66 38.41 3.45
CA MET A 1 16.31 37.82 3.58
C MET A 1 15.37 38.08 2.38
N ALA A 2 15.51 39.16 1.60
CA ALA A 2 14.67 39.40 0.41
C ALA A 2 15.01 38.53 -0.84
N GLY A 3 16.17 37.88 -0.87
CA GLY A 3 16.59 37.04 -2.01
C GLY A 3 16.05 35.59 -1.98
N ALA A 4 15.70 35.06 -0.80
CA ALA A 4 15.25 33.68 -0.65
C ALA A 4 13.78 33.47 -1.07
N LEU A 5 12.94 34.51 -0.97
CA LEU A 5 11.53 34.43 -1.37
C LEU A 5 11.32 34.40 -2.90
N LYS A 6 12.28 34.90 -3.70
CA LYS A 6 12.18 34.84 -5.18
C LYS A 6 12.36 33.43 -5.74
N TRP A 7 13.00 32.53 -4.99
CA TRP A 7 13.25 31.14 -5.43
C TRP A 7 12.06 30.21 -5.21
N LEU A 8 11.19 30.52 -4.24
CA LEU A 8 9.99 29.74 -3.94
C LEU A 8 8.97 29.75 -5.11
N TRP A 9 8.96 30.82 -5.91
CA TRP A 9 8.02 30.97 -7.04
C TRP A 9 8.46 30.26 -8.33
N VAL A 10 9.77 30.07 -8.55
CA VAL A 10 10.29 29.51 -9.81
C VAL A 10 10.24 27.96 -9.81
N LEU A 11 10.28 27.33 -8.64
CA LEU A 11 10.17 25.86 -8.52
C LEU A 11 8.72 25.34 -8.48
N MET A 12 7.74 26.16 -8.11
CA MET A 12 6.33 25.73 -8.02
C MET A 12 5.50 25.87 -9.31
N CYS A 13 5.98 26.56 -10.35
CA CYS A 13 5.16 26.88 -11.54
C CYS A 13 5.63 26.28 -12.88
N GLY A 14 6.49 25.27 -12.87
CA GLY A 14 7.03 24.66 -14.10
C GLY A 14 6.23 23.47 -14.66
N ALA A 15 4.94 23.63 -15.02
CA ALA A 15 4.27 22.76 -16.00
C ALA A 15 2.92 23.34 -16.49
N SER A 16 2.93 23.85 -17.73
CA SER A 16 1.82 24.14 -18.67
C SER A 16 0.36 24.13 -18.20
N LEU A 17 -0.19 25.33 -18.03
CA LEU A 17 -1.60 25.65 -18.28
C LEU A 17 -1.81 25.83 -19.79
N CYS A 18 -2.42 24.85 -20.46
CA CYS A 18 -3.09 25.08 -21.74
C CYS A 18 -4.56 25.41 -21.45
N ALA A 19 -4.95 26.64 -21.77
CA ALA A 19 -6.29 27.17 -21.58
C ALA A 19 -7.30 26.51 -22.54
N ILE A 20 -8.42 26.02 -22.00
CA ILE A 20 -9.64 25.71 -22.75
C ILE A 20 -10.67 26.79 -22.35
N PRO A 21 -11.26 27.55 -23.29
CA PRO A 21 -12.19 28.63 -22.94
C PRO A 21 -13.57 28.05 -22.59
N LEU A 22 -14.02 28.34 -21.37
CA LEU A 22 -15.40 28.19 -20.92
C LEU A 22 -16.27 29.27 -21.59
N MET A 23 -17.26 28.85 -22.37
CA MET A 23 -18.32 29.73 -22.86
C MET A 23 -19.46 29.87 -21.84
N ALA A 24 -19.99 31.09 -21.80
CA ALA A 24 -20.91 31.62 -20.82
C ALA A 24 -22.36 31.14 -20.96
N ASP A 25 -23.04 31.17 -19.81
CA ASP A 25 -24.46 30.96 -19.58
C ASP A 25 -25.40 32.02 -20.21
N LYS A 26 -26.66 31.59 -20.46
CA LYS A 26 -27.97 32.28 -20.21
C LYS A 26 -29.07 31.83 -21.21
N PRO A 27 -30.39 32.04 -20.97
CA PRO A 27 -31.20 31.78 -19.76
C PRO A 27 -32.64 31.22 -20.07
N GLY A 28 -33.31 30.63 -19.06
CA GLY A 28 -34.74 30.93 -18.76
C GLY A 28 -35.89 29.96 -19.17
N ALA A 29 -36.81 29.81 -18.20
CA ALA A 29 -38.24 29.40 -18.24
C ALA A 29 -38.58 27.89 -18.37
N LYS A 30 -39.58 27.29 -17.70
CA LYS A 30 -40.55 27.62 -16.62
C LYS A 30 -41.18 26.25 -16.15
N PRO A 31 -41.92 26.18 -15.03
CA PRO A 31 -42.33 24.93 -14.36
C PRO A 31 -43.77 24.47 -14.70
N SER A 32 -44.00 23.15 -14.72
CA SER A 32 -45.30 22.45 -14.73
C SER A 32 -44.99 20.94 -14.62
N ASP A 33 -45.67 20.04 -13.92
CA ASP A 33 -46.86 20.04 -13.08
C ASP A 33 -46.70 18.84 -12.13
N GLN A 34 -47.17 18.97 -10.89
CA GLN A 34 -47.51 17.81 -10.07
C GLN A 34 -48.83 17.22 -10.57
N PRO A 35 -48.95 15.89 -10.62
CA PRO A 35 -50.24 15.26 -10.36
C PRO A 35 -50.26 14.63 -8.98
N GLN A 36 -51.39 14.87 -8.34
CA GLN A 36 -51.82 14.46 -7.02
C GLN A 36 -51.82 12.96 -6.79
N ALA A 37 -51.79 12.65 -5.49
CA ALA A 37 -52.04 11.38 -4.86
C ALA A 37 -53.35 10.73 -5.33
N ASP A 38 -53.26 9.43 -5.63
CA ASP A 38 -54.38 8.51 -5.51
C ASP A 38 -54.11 7.52 -4.38
N THR A 39 -54.99 7.60 -3.39
CA THR A 39 -55.15 6.72 -2.25
C THR A 39 -55.64 5.34 -2.68
N ALA A 40 -54.87 4.30 -2.35
CA ALA A 40 -55.37 2.93 -2.32
C ALA A 40 -54.78 2.16 -1.12
N THR A 41 -55.61 2.10 -0.07
CA THR A 41 -55.77 1.01 0.90
C THR A 41 -54.53 0.25 1.37
N SER A 42 -54.15 0.59 2.61
CA SER A 42 -53.31 -0.20 3.50
C SER A 42 -53.81 -1.64 3.67
N SER A 43 -52.96 -2.61 3.37
CA SER A 43 -53.00 -3.92 4.04
C SER A 43 -51.65 -4.12 4.72
N THR A 44 -51.69 -4.10 6.05
CA THR A 44 -50.60 -4.36 6.97
C THR A 44 -50.23 -5.84 6.90
N ALA A 45 -49.08 -6.14 6.32
CA ALA A 45 -48.31 -7.35 6.61
C ALA A 45 -47.00 -6.90 7.27
N THR A 46 -46.98 -6.94 8.59
CA THR A 46 -45.80 -6.75 9.43
C THR A 46 -44.77 -7.82 9.09
N LEU A 47 -43.70 -7.42 8.42
CA LEU A 47 -42.43 -8.13 8.40
C LEU A 47 -41.46 -7.29 9.22
N ASP A 48 -41.20 -7.76 10.45
CA ASP A 48 -40.18 -7.21 11.34
C ASP A 48 -38.81 -7.34 10.69
N GLY A 49 -38.39 -6.26 10.04
CA GLY A 49 -37.01 -5.97 9.72
C GLY A 49 -36.76 -4.54 10.16
N GLN A 50 -36.26 -4.37 11.38
CA GLN A 50 -35.70 -3.08 11.79
C GLN A 50 -34.74 -2.60 10.69
N PRO A 51 -34.86 -1.36 10.20
CA PRO A 51 -33.78 -0.74 9.44
C PRO A 51 -32.53 -0.85 10.30
N ALA A 52 -31.43 -1.35 9.75
CA ALA A 52 -30.14 -1.31 10.43
C ALA A 52 -29.94 0.13 10.93
N GLU A 53 -29.86 0.29 12.25
CA GLU A 53 -29.55 1.58 12.88
C GLU A 53 -28.29 2.12 12.19
N GLU A 54 -28.41 3.32 11.60
CA GLU A 54 -27.28 4.04 11.04
C GLU A 54 -26.38 4.40 12.24
N ASP A 55 -25.39 3.56 12.53
CA ASP A 55 -24.38 3.85 13.56
C ASP A 55 -23.69 5.17 13.19
N GLU A 56 -24.03 6.25 13.90
CA GLU A 56 -23.25 7.49 13.90
C GLU A 56 -21.79 7.14 14.17
N PRO A 57 -20.83 7.60 13.34
CA PRO A 57 -19.42 7.25 13.54
C PRO A 57 -18.98 7.69 14.94
N SER A 58 -18.58 6.75 15.79
CA SER A 58 -18.00 7.08 17.10
C SER A 58 -16.83 8.05 16.89
N GLU A 59 -16.88 9.22 17.54
CA GLU A 59 -15.78 10.19 17.53
C GLU A 59 -14.51 9.64 18.20
N GLU A 60 -14.63 8.56 18.97
CA GLU A 60 -13.50 7.97 19.68
C GLU A 60 -12.61 7.15 18.74
N LEU A 61 -11.29 7.37 18.86
CA LEU A 61 -10.28 6.55 18.21
C LEU A 61 -10.21 5.17 18.86
N ALA A 62 -9.83 4.16 18.09
CA ALA A 62 -9.47 2.88 18.67
C ALA A 62 -8.15 3.01 19.45
N PRO A 63 -7.90 2.16 20.46
CA PRO A 63 -6.63 2.15 21.21
C PRO A 63 -5.42 2.07 20.27
N ALA A 64 -4.35 2.77 20.64
CA ALA A 64 -3.12 2.78 19.84
C ALA A 64 -2.58 1.35 19.66
N ALA A 65 -2.31 0.96 18.41
CA ALA A 65 -1.82 -0.37 18.08
C ALA A 65 -0.36 -0.59 18.51
N VAL A 66 0.46 0.47 18.44
CA VAL A 66 1.86 0.43 18.84
C VAL A 66 2.01 0.94 20.27
N GLN A 67 2.72 0.16 21.09
CA GLN A 67 3.13 0.54 22.44
C GLN A 67 4.65 0.57 22.50
N MET A 68 5.22 1.72 22.84
CA MET A 68 6.66 1.91 22.99
C MET A 68 7.07 1.69 24.45
N ASP A 69 8.23 1.08 24.67
CA ASP A 69 8.85 1.06 25.99
C ASP A 69 9.43 2.44 26.29
N VAL A 70 8.74 3.18 27.16
CA VAL A 70 9.17 4.52 27.62
C VAL A 70 9.70 4.50 29.04
N SER A 71 9.96 3.33 29.62
CA SER A 71 10.34 3.19 31.04
C SER A 71 11.63 3.93 31.40
N LYS A 72 12.55 4.07 30.45
CA LYS A 72 13.85 4.74 30.61
C LYS A 72 13.86 6.21 30.20
N VAL A 73 12.76 6.69 29.62
CA VAL A 73 12.63 8.04 29.07
C VAL A 73 12.23 9.04 30.18
N PRO A 74 12.60 10.33 30.14
CA PRO A 74 12.21 11.30 31.18
C PRO A 74 10.69 11.40 31.40
N GLN A 75 10.28 11.69 32.64
CA GLN A 75 8.87 11.73 33.06
C GLN A 75 8.00 12.67 32.22
N LEU A 76 8.54 13.82 31.78
CA LEU A 76 7.81 14.74 30.90
C LEU A 76 7.42 14.07 29.57
N ILE A 77 8.38 13.40 28.92
CA ILE A 77 8.13 12.68 27.67
C ILE A 77 7.22 11.48 27.92
N GLN A 78 7.38 10.75 29.04
CA GLN A 78 6.45 9.68 29.39
C GLN A 78 5.00 10.19 29.50
N ALA A 79 4.78 11.32 30.17
CA ALA A 79 3.44 11.89 30.32
C ALA A 79 2.83 12.31 28.97
N LEU A 80 3.64 12.92 28.09
CA LEU A 80 3.21 13.29 26.74
C LEU A 80 2.95 12.06 25.85
N TYR A 81 3.83 11.06 25.90
CA TYR A 81 3.62 9.77 25.25
C TYR A 81 2.28 9.18 25.65
N GLN A 82 2.01 9.05 26.96
CA GLN A 82 0.74 8.52 27.45
C GLN A 82 -0.45 9.34 26.94
N ALA A 83 -0.34 10.68 26.93
CA ALA A 83 -1.39 11.54 26.38
C ALA A 83 -1.73 11.23 24.90
N THR A 84 -0.75 10.84 24.08
CA THR A 84 -0.99 10.40 22.68
C THR A 84 -1.67 9.04 22.56
N ARG A 85 -1.61 8.21 23.61
CA ARG A 85 -2.20 6.85 23.62
C ARG A 85 -3.63 6.83 24.16
N GLU A 86 -3.99 7.80 25.00
CA GLU A 86 -5.35 7.97 25.51
C GLU A 86 -6.32 8.39 24.38
N THR A 87 -7.57 7.92 24.45
CA THR A 87 -8.63 8.22 23.45
C THR A 87 -9.69 9.16 24.02
N LYS A 88 -9.84 9.20 25.34
CA LYS A 88 -10.84 10.01 26.02
C LYS A 88 -10.28 11.37 26.38
N GLU A 89 -11.05 12.41 26.09
CA GLU A 89 -10.65 13.81 26.27
C GLU A 89 -10.14 14.11 27.69
N ASN A 90 -10.90 13.72 28.71
CA ASN A 90 -10.50 13.99 30.10
C ASN A 90 -9.21 13.27 30.49
N GLN A 91 -9.02 12.02 30.03
CA GLN A 91 -7.78 11.28 30.29
C GLN A 91 -6.59 11.95 29.61
N ILE A 92 -6.75 12.40 28.35
CA ILE A 92 -5.72 13.17 27.64
C ILE A 92 -5.37 14.43 28.45
N LEU A 93 -6.37 15.21 28.87
CA LEU A 93 -6.16 16.43 29.64
C LEU A 93 -5.46 16.18 30.99
N ASP A 94 -5.78 15.09 31.68
CA ASP A 94 -5.10 14.72 32.94
C ASP A 94 -3.61 14.41 32.72
N ARG A 95 -3.28 13.71 31.62
CA ARG A 95 -1.88 13.46 31.22
C ARG A 95 -1.17 14.76 30.86
N LEU A 96 -1.84 15.68 30.15
CA LEU A 96 -1.27 16.98 29.78
C LEU A 96 -1.07 17.90 30.99
N ALA A 97 -1.98 17.88 31.97
CA ALA A 97 -1.79 18.60 33.23
C ALA A 97 -0.57 18.08 33.99
N THR A 98 -0.39 16.75 34.02
CA THR A 98 0.82 16.12 34.58
C THR A 98 2.06 16.59 33.84
N ALA A 99 2.08 16.52 32.51
CA ALA A 99 3.19 17.00 31.68
C ALA A 99 3.51 18.48 31.97
N LYS A 100 2.50 19.36 32.03
CA LYS A 100 2.66 20.80 32.31
C LYS A 100 3.33 21.05 33.66
N SER A 101 2.98 20.28 34.69
CA SER A 101 3.63 20.40 36.02
C SER A 101 5.11 20.01 36.02
N LEU A 102 5.51 19.11 35.12
CA LEU A 102 6.88 18.61 35.02
C LEU A 102 7.79 19.54 34.20
N ILE A 103 7.23 20.43 33.37
CA ILE A 103 8.01 21.31 32.48
C ILE A 103 9.02 22.10 33.30
N ALA A 104 8.62 22.73 34.41
CA ALA A 104 9.49 23.65 35.18
C ALA A 104 10.86 23.03 35.55
N THR A 105 10.89 21.74 35.89
CA THR A 105 12.08 21.02 36.35
C THR A 105 12.67 20.07 35.30
N ALA A 106 12.04 19.92 34.13
CA ALA A 106 12.47 18.98 33.11
C ALA A 106 13.75 19.45 32.37
N ASP A 107 14.61 18.49 32.06
CA ASP A 107 15.70 18.64 31.10
C ASP A 107 15.13 18.67 29.67
N LEU A 108 15.31 19.81 29.00
CA LEU A 108 14.79 20.05 27.65
C LEU A 108 15.65 19.46 26.54
N LYS A 109 16.87 19.03 26.85
CA LYS A 109 17.76 18.36 25.88
C LYS A 109 17.54 16.86 25.82
N ALA A 110 16.80 16.31 26.78
CA ALA A 110 16.54 14.90 26.82
C ALA A 110 15.64 14.47 25.66
N THR A 111 15.95 13.28 25.12
CA THR A 111 15.22 12.66 24.02
C THR A 111 14.81 11.25 24.43
N ASP A 112 13.88 10.67 23.69
CA ASP A 112 13.68 9.22 23.70
C ASP A 112 14.69 8.49 22.81
N ASP A 113 14.52 7.18 22.68
CA ASP A 113 15.38 6.28 21.91
C ASP A 113 15.41 6.59 20.40
N GLN A 114 14.42 7.32 19.89
CA GLN A 114 14.35 7.77 18.50
C GLN A 114 14.83 9.23 18.35
N GLY A 115 15.47 9.80 19.37
CA GLY A 115 15.98 11.17 19.33
C GLY A 115 14.89 12.26 19.42
N ARG A 116 13.65 11.90 19.77
CA ARG A 116 12.51 12.83 19.81
C ARG A 116 12.45 13.56 21.15
N THR A 117 12.27 14.87 21.08
CA THR A 117 12.15 15.75 22.25
C THR A 117 10.72 15.81 22.79
N ALA A 118 10.52 16.44 23.96
CA ALA A 118 9.19 16.74 24.47
C ALA A 118 8.33 17.57 23.47
N LEU A 119 8.95 18.41 22.63
CA LEU A 119 8.22 19.17 21.61
C LEU A 119 7.61 18.26 20.53
N HIS A 120 8.35 17.23 20.08
CA HIS A 120 7.83 16.25 19.13
C HIS A 120 6.58 15.57 19.70
N TRP A 121 6.64 15.12 20.95
CA TRP A 121 5.52 14.44 21.59
C TRP A 121 4.30 15.35 21.81
N ALA A 122 4.51 16.63 22.12
CA ALA A 122 3.43 17.62 22.19
C ALA A 122 2.78 17.82 20.80
N VAL A 123 3.59 17.86 19.74
CA VAL A 123 3.09 17.94 18.36
C VAL A 123 2.30 16.70 17.98
N PHE A 124 2.81 15.49 18.25
CA PHE A 124 2.17 14.23 17.86
C PHE A 124 0.75 14.13 18.39
N GLY A 125 0.53 14.53 19.64
CA GLY A 125 -0.80 14.50 20.23
C GLY A 125 -1.75 15.57 19.69
N SER A 126 -1.21 16.69 19.18
CA SER A 126 -1.99 17.75 18.53
C SER A 126 -2.33 17.44 17.08
N SER A 127 -1.48 16.71 16.35
CA SER A 127 -1.50 16.60 14.88
C SER A 127 -2.80 16.03 14.33
N TYR A 128 -3.47 15.13 15.06
CA TYR A 128 -4.70 14.47 14.65
C TYR A 128 -5.92 14.87 15.50
N ASN A 129 -5.74 15.70 16.52
CA ASN A 129 -6.81 16.05 17.44
C ASN A 129 -7.71 17.14 16.87
N ILE A 130 -9.00 17.08 17.19
CA ILE A 130 -9.99 18.08 16.75
C ILE A 130 -10.65 18.80 17.92
N LYS A 131 -10.36 18.40 19.16
CA LYS A 131 -11.02 18.92 20.35
C LYS A 131 -10.32 20.21 20.81
N PRO A 132 -11.02 21.36 20.84
CA PRO A 132 -10.38 22.65 21.13
C PRO A 132 -9.62 22.67 22.46
N ARG A 133 -10.18 22.08 23.53
CA ARG A 133 -9.54 22.04 24.85
C ARG A 133 -8.20 21.28 24.83
N VAL A 134 -8.14 20.20 24.07
CA VAL A 134 -6.94 19.37 23.95
C VAL A 134 -5.89 20.08 23.09
N LEU A 135 -6.31 20.67 21.98
CA LEU A 135 -5.41 21.45 21.10
C LEU A 135 -4.76 22.61 21.84
N VAL A 136 -5.55 23.38 22.59
CA VAL A 136 -5.05 24.48 23.43
C VAL A 136 -4.07 23.96 24.49
N ALA A 137 -4.38 22.85 25.16
CA ALA A 137 -3.49 22.29 26.17
C ALA A 137 -2.13 21.83 25.58
N TYR A 138 -2.12 21.23 24.39
CA TYR A 138 -0.87 20.91 23.70
C TYR A 138 -0.11 22.17 23.27
N ALA A 139 -0.80 23.17 22.71
CA ALA A 139 -0.19 24.42 22.27
C ALA A 139 0.44 25.20 23.45
N ASP A 140 -0.23 25.25 24.59
CA ASP A 140 0.30 25.81 25.83
C ASP A 140 1.61 25.12 26.25
N ILE A 141 1.61 23.78 26.26
CA ILE A 141 2.82 22.99 26.58
C ILE A 141 3.94 23.30 25.59
N ALA A 142 3.65 23.31 24.29
CA ALA A 142 4.64 23.61 23.27
C ALA A 142 5.22 25.02 23.45
N ASN A 143 4.38 26.02 23.70
CA ASN A 143 4.82 27.39 24.00
C ASN A 143 5.70 27.45 25.26
N ASP A 144 5.31 26.79 26.35
CA ASP A 144 6.10 26.74 27.59
C ASP A 144 7.47 26.08 27.37
N LEU A 145 7.55 25.03 26.55
CA LEU A 145 8.81 24.38 26.16
C LEU A 145 9.69 25.32 25.34
N ILE A 146 9.12 26.03 24.37
CA ILE A 146 9.83 27.00 23.51
C ILE A 146 10.36 28.17 24.33
N GLN A 147 9.55 28.73 25.23
CA GLN A 147 9.97 29.84 26.10
C GLN A 147 11.11 29.44 27.04
N ARG A 148 11.18 28.17 27.46
CA ARG A 148 12.30 27.64 28.24
C ARG A 148 13.52 27.22 27.39
N GLY A 149 13.46 27.41 26.07
CA GLY A 149 14.59 27.22 25.17
C GLY A 149 14.78 25.78 24.68
N ILE A 150 13.70 25.02 24.49
CA ILE A 150 13.80 23.73 23.79
C ILE A 150 14.33 23.94 22.36
N GLU A 151 15.13 23.00 21.85
CA GLU A 151 15.65 23.06 20.49
C GLU A 151 14.52 22.78 19.48
N ILE A 152 13.93 23.87 18.94
CA ILE A 152 12.73 23.82 18.10
C ILE A 152 12.91 23.07 16.78
N ASN A 153 14.14 23.07 16.25
CA ASN A 153 14.53 22.42 14.99
C ASN A 153 15.36 21.15 15.23
N LYS A 154 15.23 20.54 16.41
CA LYS A 154 15.85 19.24 16.67
C LYS A 154 15.25 18.21 15.72
N GLU A 155 16.09 17.56 14.94
CA GLU A 155 15.71 16.40 14.12
C GLU A 155 15.75 15.12 14.97
N ASP A 156 14.79 14.24 14.75
CA ASP A 156 14.78 12.88 15.26
C ASP A 156 15.61 11.92 14.37
N VAL A 157 15.60 10.62 14.67
CA VAL A 157 16.35 9.62 13.87
C VAL A 157 15.80 9.41 12.46
N TYR A 158 14.63 9.98 12.13
CA TYR A 158 14.01 9.97 10.81
C TYR A 158 14.28 11.27 10.02
N GLN A 159 15.11 12.17 10.57
CA GLN A 159 15.40 13.48 10.00
C GLN A 159 14.18 14.42 9.97
N ASP A 160 13.18 14.12 10.79
CA ASP A 160 11.99 14.95 10.95
C ASP A 160 12.15 15.86 12.17
N THR A 161 11.76 17.12 12.00
CA THR A 161 11.55 18.07 13.10
C THR A 161 10.10 17.99 13.58
N ALA A 162 9.83 18.60 14.74
CA ALA A 162 8.47 18.77 15.22
C ALA A 162 7.53 19.44 14.19
N LEU A 163 8.04 20.30 13.29
CA LEU A 163 7.20 20.92 12.26
C LEU A 163 6.79 19.95 11.14
N ASP A 164 7.64 18.98 10.79
CA ASP A 164 7.39 18.04 9.69
C ASP A 164 6.16 17.17 9.96
N TYR A 165 5.96 16.76 11.22
CA TYR A 165 4.80 16.00 11.68
C TYR A 165 3.46 16.78 11.69
N LEU A 166 3.48 18.08 11.40
CA LEU A 166 2.27 18.91 11.24
C LEU A 166 1.90 19.15 9.78
N LEU A 167 2.70 18.71 8.80
CA LEU A 167 2.47 19.03 7.39
C LEU A 167 1.10 18.57 6.87
N TYR A 168 0.57 17.49 7.44
CA TYR A 168 -0.71 16.88 7.05
C TYR A 168 -1.83 17.09 8.09
N SER A 169 -1.52 17.81 9.19
CA SER A 169 -2.46 18.14 10.25
C SER A 169 -3.63 18.96 9.70
N PRO A 170 -4.89 18.68 10.12
CA PRO A 170 -6.04 19.50 9.72
C PRO A 170 -6.09 20.85 10.48
N THR A 171 -5.35 20.97 11.58
CA THR A 171 -5.31 22.16 12.45
C THR A 171 -3.99 22.90 12.30
N PHE A 172 -4.04 24.23 12.29
CA PHE A 172 -2.91 25.11 11.95
C PHE A 172 -2.34 25.87 13.15
N GLU A 173 -2.97 25.81 14.32
CA GLU A 173 -2.61 26.59 15.50
C GLU A 173 -1.21 26.23 16.01
N MET A 174 -0.96 24.93 16.22
CA MET A 174 0.37 24.43 16.60
C MET A 174 1.41 24.75 15.53
N GLN A 175 1.05 24.59 14.25
CA GLN A 175 1.97 24.88 13.14
C GLN A 175 2.36 26.36 13.10
N THR A 176 1.38 27.25 13.28
CA THR A 176 1.58 28.70 13.32
C THR A 176 2.48 29.08 14.49
N LEU A 177 2.21 28.55 15.69
CA LEU A 177 3.05 28.75 16.87
C LEU A 177 4.51 28.37 16.58
N LEU A 178 4.76 27.19 16.03
CA LEU A 178 6.11 26.74 15.71
C LEU A 178 6.80 27.67 14.70
N ILE A 179 6.13 28.04 13.61
CA ILE A 179 6.68 28.90 12.56
C ILE A 179 7.00 30.30 13.09
N GLU A 180 6.13 30.89 13.90
CA GLU A 180 6.34 32.20 14.53
C GLU A 180 7.56 32.21 15.46
N HIS A 181 7.88 31.05 16.07
CA HIS A 181 9.06 30.85 16.88
C HIS A 181 10.30 30.35 16.10
N GLY A 182 10.25 30.36 14.76
CA GLY A 182 11.41 30.07 13.91
C GLY A 182 11.61 28.58 13.58
N ALA A 183 10.56 27.77 13.70
CA ALA A 183 10.62 26.38 13.27
C ALA A 183 10.84 26.27 11.75
N THR A 184 11.65 25.31 11.36
CA THR A 184 11.95 24.95 9.97
C THR A 184 11.77 23.46 9.79
N SER A 185 11.32 23.07 8.60
CA SER A 185 11.20 21.67 8.22
C SER A 185 12.59 21.02 8.06
N GLY A 186 12.81 19.90 8.75
CA GLY A 186 13.99 19.04 8.62
C GLY A 186 14.09 18.46 7.21
N PHE A 187 12.93 18.18 6.60
CA PHE A 187 12.85 17.98 5.16
C PHE A 187 13.52 19.17 4.44
N LEU A 188 13.06 20.41 4.51
CA LEU A 188 13.75 21.50 3.77
C LEU A 188 15.25 21.67 4.12
N ALA A 189 15.65 21.43 5.37
CA ALA A 189 17.04 21.51 5.82
C ALA A 189 17.95 20.43 5.21
N ALA A 190 17.50 19.18 5.10
CA ALA A 190 18.31 18.08 4.58
C ALA A 190 18.71 18.28 3.11
N SER A 191 17.84 18.87 2.27
CA SER A 191 18.20 19.26 0.90
C SER A 191 19.39 20.23 0.90
N TYR A 192 19.35 21.24 1.78
CA TYR A 192 20.44 22.20 1.94
C TYR A 192 21.73 21.54 2.45
N GLN A 193 21.64 20.62 3.41
CA GLN A 193 22.82 19.91 3.95
C GLN A 193 23.48 19.02 2.90
N TYR A 194 22.70 18.30 2.08
CA TYR A 194 23.24 17.54 0.97
C TYR A 194 24.04 18.44 0.01
N PHE A 195 23.47 19.58 -0.40
CA PHE A 195 24.20 20.54 -1.25
C PHE A 195 25.43 21.14 -0.55
N LYS A 196 25.36 21.39 0.76
CA LYS A 196 26.48 21.89 1.55
C LYS A 196 27.61 20.87 1.67
N GLN A 197 27.31 19.58 1.86
CA GLN A 197 28.30 18.52 1.90
C GLN A 197 29.00 18.38 0.55
N MET A 198 28.24 18.45 -0.55
CA MET A 198 28.79 18.47 -1.91
C MET A 198 29.69 19.69 -2.15
N LEU A 199 29.28 20.89 -1.70
CA LEU A 199 30.06 22.13 -1.75
C LEU A 199 31.40 22.02 -1.01
N GLN A 200 31.41 21.39 0.17
CA GLN A 200 32.63 21.20 0.97
C GLN A 200 33.65 20.29 0.26
N CYS A 201 33.18 19.32 -0.53
CA CYS A 201 34.03 18.49 -1.38
C CYS A 201 34.52 19.21 -2.65
N SER A 202 33.81 20.22 -3.13
CA SER A 202 34.09 20.86 -4.43
C SER A 202 35.02 22.09 -4.36
N GLY A 203 35.25 22.67 -3.18
CA GLY A 203 36.09 23.87 -3.00
C GLY A 203 35.54 25.17 -3.61
N ASP A 204 34.48 25.09 -4.42
CA ASP A 204 33.93 26.19 -5.21
C ASP A 204 32.68 26.79 -4.52
N LYS A 205 32.58 28.12 -4.43
CA LYS A 205 31.50 28.83 -3.70
C LYS A 205 30.29 29.17 -4.57
N ASP A 206 30.38 28.90 -5.87
CA ASP A 206 29.33 29.16 -6.85
C ASP A 206 28.41 27.94 -7.01
N LEU A 207 27.26 27.98 -6.32
CA LEU A 207 26.21 26.95 -6.35
C LEU A 207 25.70 26.63 -7.77
N SER A 208 25.83 27.56 -8.73
CA SER A 208 25.37 27.37 -10.11
C SER A 208 26.29 26.49 -10.96
N LYS A 209 27.50 26.23 -10.48
CA LYS A 209 28.53 25.42 -11.16
C LYS A 209 28.70 24.03 -10.57
N ILE A 210 28.02 23.72 -9.47
CA ILE A 210 28.06 22.39 -8.87
C ILE A 210 27.25 21.47 -9.78
N PRO A 211 27.86 20.43 -10.36
CA PRO A 211 27.09 19.44 -11.09
C PRO A 211 26.10 18.79 -10.14
N VAL A 212 24.80 19.03 -10.36
CA VAL A 212 23.74 18.26 -9.73
C VAL A 212 23.91 16.83 -10.23
N SER A 213 24.47 15.96 -9.38
CA SER A 213 24.61 14.51 -9.53
C SER A 213 25.72 13.98 -10.47
N SER A 214 26.84 13.57 -9.86
CA SER A 214 27.54 12.33 -10.27
C SER A 214 27.65 11.29 -9.13
N ASN A 215 27.67 11.72 -7.86
CA ASN A 215 28.03 10.85 -6.73
C ASN A 215 26.87 10.40 -5.82
N ALA A 216 25.63 10.82 -6.09
CA ALA A 216 24.46 10.31 -5.35
C ALA A 216 24.12 8.90 -5.79
N ASP A 217 23.87 8.03 -4.81
CA ASP A 217 23.37 6.68 -5.05
C ASP A 217 21.87 6.69 -5.28
N LEU A 218 21.13 7.28 -4.33
CA LEU A 218 19.69 7.42 -4.39
C LEU A 218 19.35 8.77 -5.02
N LYS A 219 18.47 8.75 -6.03
CA LYS A 219 18.10 9.93 -6.83
C LYS A 219 16.58 10.08 -6.87
N PRO A 220 16.06 11.32 -6.92
CA PRO A 220 14.64 11.55 -7.09
C PRO A 220 14.08 10.82 -8.32
N GLY A 221 12.91 10.21 -8.17
CA GLY A 221 12.21 9.49 -9.23
C GLY A 221 12.47 7.99 -9.26
N LEU A 222 13.54 7.48 -8.63
CA LEU A 222 13.72 6.05 -8.42
C LEU A 222 12.59 5.50 -7.54
N THR A 223 12.11 4.31 -7.86
CA THR A 223 11.10 3.59 -7.07
C THR A 223 11.76 2.52 -6.21
N LEU A 224 11.11 2.13 -5.12
CA LEU A 224 11.55 1.09 -4.20
C LEU A 224 10.34 0.27 -3.75
N SER A 225 10.36 -1.04 -4.02
CA SER A 225 9.35 -1.98 -3.56
C SER A 225 9.65 -2.41 -2.14
N LEU A 226 8.71 -2.11 -1.25
CA LEU A 226 8.81 -2.33 0.18
C LEU A 226 7.68 -3.25 0.64
N ARG A 227 8.01 -4.28 1.41
CA ARG A 227 7.03 -5.11 2.12
C ARG A 227 6.99 -4.68 3.57
N LEU A 228 5.84 -4.22 4.06
CA LEU A 228 5.69 -3.79 5.44
C LEU A 228 5.93 -4.95 6.41
N ASP A 229 6.78 -4.75 7.41
CA ASP A 229 6.97 -5.71 8.51
C ASP A 229 6.03 -5.39 9.68
N THR A 230 5.69 -4.11 9.85
CA THR A 230 4.77 -3.61 10.88
C THR A 230 3.41 -3.29 10.29
N PRO A 231 2.29 -3.57 10.99
CA PRO A 231 1.00 -3.10 10.54
C PRO A 231 0.85 -1.59 10.67
N VAL A 232 0.05 -0.98 9.79
CA VAL A 232 -0.31 0.45 9.85
C VAL A 232 -1.81 0.65 9.65
N TYR A 233 -2.35 1.68 10.31
CA TYR A 233 -3.79 1.92 10.38
C TYR A 233 -4.12 3.42 10.34
N SER A 234 -5.26 3.80 9.76
CA SER A 234 -5.75 5.18 9.90
C SER A 234 -6.34 5.49 11.27
N ASP A 235 -6.84 4.50 12.00
CA ASP A 235 -7.58 4.68 13.26
C ASP A 235 -6.81 4.26 14.53
N ARG A 236 -5.79 3.42 14.38
CA ARG A 236 -5.01 2.84 15.50
C ARG A 236 -3.54 3.20 15.50
N SER A 237 -2.97 3.65 14.38
CA SER A 237 -1.64 4.27 14.41
C SER A 237 -1.74 5.67 14.99
N ARG A 238 -0.62 6.17 15.52
CA ARG A 238 -0.44 7.55 15.96
C ARG A 238 0.71 8.17 15.19
N THR A 239 0.66 9.48 15.02
CA THR A 239 1.80 10.23 14.51
C THR A 239 3.03 9.94 15.37
N GLY A 240 4.16 9.67 14.71
CA GLY A 240 5.42 9.29 15.34
C GLY A 240 5.55 7.81 15.67
N ASP A 241 4.56 6.96 15.36
CA ASP A 241 4.72 5.52 15.53
C ASP A 241 5.79 4.97 14.56
N PRO A 242 6.77 4.18 15.05
CA PRO A 242 7.80 3.62 14.19
C PRO A 242 7.21 2.58 13.24
N ILE A 243 7.70 2.56 12.01
CA ILE A 243 7.38 1.55 11.01
C ILE A 243 8.65 0.92 10.47
N THR A 244 8.55 -0.36 10.10
CA THR A 244 9.64 -1.08 9.42
C THR A 244 9.10 -1.81 8.19
N ALA A 245 9.95 -1.89 7.18
CA ALA A 245 9.69 -2.61 5.95
C ALA A 245 10.96 -3.29 5.44
N THR A 246 10.77 -4.24 4.54
CA THR A 246 11.86 -4.93 3.86
C THR A 246 11.80 -4.63 2.38
N VAL A 247 12.94 -4.30 1.76
CA VAL A 247 13.05 -4.19 0.31
C VAL A 247 12.78 -5.56 -0.31
N SER A 248 11.70 -5.69 -1.08
CA SER A 248 11.28 -6.97 -1.69
C SER A 248 11.83 -7.18 -3.10
N TYR A 249 12.32 -6.10 -3.73
CA TYR A 249 12.82 -6.11 -5.09
C TYR A 249 14.15 -5.34 -5.21
N PRO A 250 15.16 -5.86 -5.93
CA PRO A 250 16.43 -5.16 -6.11
C PRO A 250 16.29 -3.78 -6.76
N LEU A 251 16.94 -2.77 -6.16
CA LEU A 251 17.07 -1.45 -6.75
C LEU A 251 18.45 -1.29 -7.41
N CYS A 252 18.46 -1.13 -8.74
CA CYS A 252 19.65 -0.80 -9.52
C CYS A 252 19.72 0.71 -9.81
N LYS A 253 20.85 1.20 -10.34
CA LYS A 253 21.01 2.60 -10.79
C LYS A 253 20.00 3.02 -11.86
N SER A 254 19.57 2.07 -12.68
CA SER A 254 18.57 2.25 -13.74
C SER A 254 17.11 2.16 -13.23
N GLY A 255 16.90 1.83 -11.96
CA GLY A 255 15.60 1.55 -11.37
C GLY A 255 15.49 0.10 -10.87
N GLU A 256 14.27 -0.32 -10.56
CA GLU A 256 13.98 -1.68 -10.11
C GLU A 256 14.06 -2.64 -11.29
N ASN A 257 15.04 -3.56 -11.26
CA ASN A 257 15.15 -4.66 -12.23
C ASN A 257 15.54 -5.97 -11.53
N ILE A 258 14.93 -7.09 -11.94
CA ILE A 258 15.15 -8.43 -11.33
C ILE A 258 16.64 -8.83 -11.29
N SER A 259 17.41 -8.33 -12.26
CA SER A 259 18.86 -8.41 -12.30
C SER A 259 19.45 -7.02 -12.52
N CYS A 260 20.56 -6.72 -11.84
CA CYS A 260 21.34 -5.49 -12.06
C CYS A 260 22.60 -5.81 -12.85
N GLU A 261 23.04 -4.90 -13.71
CA GLU A 261 24.38 -5.00 -14.30
C GLU A 261 25.46 -4.90 -13.21
N GLN A 262 26.65 -5.40 -13.52
CA GLN A 262 27.75 -5.47 -12.56
C GLN A 262 28.11 -4.07 -12.02
N GLY A 263 27.98 -3.88 -10.70
CA GLY A 263 28.27 -2.60 -10.04
C GLY A 263 27.15 -1.55 -10.16
N GLU A 264 25.98 -1.93 -10.66
CA GLU A 264 24.80 -1.06 -10.70
C GLU A 264 23.83 -1.23 -9.53
N LEU A 265 23.95 -2.32 -8.76
CA LEU A 265 23.12 -2.51 -7.58
C LEU A 265 23.30 -1.37 -6.58
N LEU A 266 22.17 -0.83 -6.11
CA LEU A 266 22.11 0.16 -5.04
C LEU A 266 21.63 -0.47 -3.73
N ILE A 267 20.47 -1.13 -3.75
CA ILE A 267 19.87 -1.75 -2.56
C ILE A 267 19.44 -3.19 -2.89
N PRO A 268 19.99 -4.21 -2.22
CA PRO A 268 19.56 -5.58 -2.44
C PRO A 268 18.20 -5.88 -1.79
N PRO A 269 17.47 -6.88 -2.31
CA PRO A 269 16.31 -7.43 -1.63
C PRO A 269 16.71 -8.00 -0.27
N GLY A 270 15.82 -7.88 0.72
CA GLY A 270 16.08 -8.26 2.12
C GLY A 270 16.60 -7.11 2.98
N THR A 271 17.05 -6.00 2.38
CA THR A 271 17.50 -4.81 3.11
C THR A 271 16.35 -4.24 3.95
N LYS A 272 16.60 -3.97 5.22
CA LYS A 272 15.60 -3.36 6.10
C LYS A 272 15.55 -1.85 5.87
N VAL A 273 14.34 -1.33 5.93
CA VAL A 273 14.04 0.11 5.88
C VAL A 273 13.21 0.43 7.11
N ASN A 274 13.56 1.51 7.80
CA ASN A 274 12.76 2.03 8.89
C ASN A 274 12.21 3.42 8.54
N GLY A 275 11.23 3.84 9.32
CA GLY A 275 10.59 5.13 9.16
C GLY A 275 9.54 5.36 10.23
N THR A 276 8.62 6.26 9.95
CA THR A 276 7.61 6.71 10.91
C THR A 276 6.24 6.94 10.26
N VAL A 277 5.18 6.88 11.05
CA VAL A 277 3.86 7.39 10.65
C VAL A 277 3.88 8.91 10.78
N LEU A 278 3.95 9.63 9.66
CA LEU A 278 3.83 11.10 9.68
C LEU A 278 2.42 11.55 10.07
N PHE A 279 1.39 10.84 9.59
CA PHE A 279 0.01 11.21 9.87
C PHE A 279 -0.94 10.02 9.76
N ALA A 280 -1.86 9.89 10.71
CA ALA A 280 -2.95 8.93 10.67
C ALA A 280 -4.23 9.58 11.18
N GLN A 281 -5.31 9.46 10.41
CA GLN A 281 -6.60 10.02 10.76
C GLN A 281 -7.74 9.08 10.35
N LYS A 282 -8.53 8.69 11.36
CA LYS A 282 -9.82 8.03 11.19
C LYS A 282 -10.77 8.93 10.41
N ALA A 283 -11.69 8.35 9.63
CA ALA A 283 -12.69 9.14 8.93
C ALA A 283 -13.56 9.98 9.91
N PRO A 284 -13.48 11.32 9.90
CA PRO A 284 -14.17 12.16 10.89
C PRO A 284 -15.71 12.08 10.81
N ASN A 285 -16.23 11.83 9.61
CA ASN A 285 -17.66 11.69 9.33
C ASN A 285 -17.84 10.85 8.05
N LYS A 286 -19.08 10.58 7.62
CA LYS A 286 -19.39 9.76 6.43
C LYS A 286 -18.93 10.33 5.08
N TYR A 287 -18.63 11.62 5.01
CA TYR A 287 -18.23 12.32 3.78
C TYR A 287 -16.72 12.51 3.64
N THR A 288 -15.99 12.51 4.76
CA THR A 288 -14.53 12.71 4.79
C THR A 288 -13.77 11.38 4.75
N ARG A 289 -12.74 11.27 3.92
CA ARG A 289 -11.93 10.05 3.79
C ARG A 289 -10.99 9.91 5.00
N PRO A 290 -10.72 8.69 5.50
CA PRO A 290 -9.58 8.48 6.38
C PRO A 290 -8.28 8.69 5.60
N ARG A 291 -7.23 9.08 6.32
CA ARG A 291 -5.92 9.46 5.75
C ARG A 291 -4.80 8.74 6.48
N LEU A 292 -3.79 8.31 5.74
CA LEU A 292 -2.57 7.74 6.27
C LEU A 292 -1.38 8.26 5.46
N VAL A 293 -0.33 8.68 6.14
CA VAL A 293 0.93 9.13 5.54
C VAL A 293 2.06 8.42 6.25
N LEU A 294 2.87 7.71 5.47
CA LEU A 294 4.05 7.01 5.93
C LEU A 294 5.28 7.73 5.38
N ASP A 295 6.34 7.75 6.17
CA ASP A 295 7.66 8.16 5.70
C ASP A 295 8.66 7.04 5.90
N PHE A 296 9.46 6.78 4.87
CA PHE A 296 10.55 5.81 4.91
C PHE A 296 11.86 6.57 4.86
N SER A 297 12.54 6.58 6.01
CA SER A 297 13.54 7.59 6.32
C SER A 297 14.96 7.03 6.41
N ASN A 298 15.13 5.71 6.62
CA ASN A 298 16.48 5.13 6.59
C ASN A 298 16.54 3.74 5.93
N VAL A 299 17.61 3.53 5.15
CA VAL A 299 18.12 2.20 4.79
C VAL A 299 18.99 1.70 5.93
N VAL A 300 18.63 0.55 6.50
CA VAL A 300 19.31 -0.09 7.63
C VAL A 300 20.34 -1.10 7.10
N HIS A 301 21.62 -0.86 7.36
CA HIS A 301 22.69 -1.82 7.02
C HIS A 301 22.96 -2.78 8.17
N ARG A 302 23.02 -2.23 9.39
CA ARG A 302 23.24 -2.93 10.67
C ARG A 302 22.58 -2.12 11.80
N GLU A 303 22.46 -2.70 13.01
CA GLU A 303 21.72 -2.11 14.15
C GLU A 303 22.03 -0.64 14.45
N ASP A 304 23.25 -0.15 14.19
CA ASP A 304 23.64 1.25 14.42
C ASP A 304 24.12 1.98 13.15
N LEU A 305 23.97 1.37 11.97
CA LEU A 305 24.46 1.93 10.71
C LEU A 305 23.33 2.12 9.70
N TYR A 306 22.95 3.39 9.53
CA TYR A 306 21.84 3.83 8.69
C TYR A 306 22.30 4.78 7.60
N SER A 307 21.76 4.62 6.39
CA SER A 307 21.81 5.65 5.34
C SER A 307 20.48 6.40 5.28
N PRO A 308 20.48 7.73 5.18
CA PRO A 308 19.24 8.49 4.98
C PRO A 308 18.52 8.04 3.70
N LEU A 309 17.23 7.85 3.81
CA LEU A 309 16.29 7.61 2.74
C LEU A 309 15.24 8.71 2.81
N TYR A 310 14.76 9.17 1.66
CA TYR A 310 13.65 10.12 1.61
C TYR A 310 12.69 9.58 0.58
N ALA A 311 11.73 8.79 1.05
CA ALA A 311 10.84 8.07 0.16
C ALA A 311 9.38 8.20 0.59
N HIS A 312 8.57 8.69 -0.34
CA HIS A 312 7.14 8.84 -0.16
C HIS A 312 6.41 7.63 -0.76
N VAL A 313 5.27 7.28 -0.19
CA VAL A 313 4.40 6.26 -0.77
C VAL A 313 3.88 6.75 -2.12
N LEU A 314 4.11 5.95 -3.16
CA LEU A 314 3.59 6.16 -4.51
C LEU A 314 2.33 5.34 -4.75
N ALA A 315 2.32 4.09 -4.31
CA ALA A 315 1.18 3.18 -4.43
C ALA A 315 1.22 2.10 -3.34
N VAL A 316 0.06 1.53 -3.04
CA VAL A 316 -0.07 0.33 -2.21
C VAL A 316 -0.67 -0.77 -3.09
N ASP A 317 0.01 -1.90 -3.19
CA ASP A 317 -0.37 -2.96 -4.11
C ASP A 317 -1.74 -3.55 -3.75
N ASN A 318 -2.55 -3.78 -4.78
CA ASN A 318 -3.92 -4.28 -4.68
C ASN A 318 -4.82 -3.56 -3.65
N ALA A 319 -4.49 -2.32 -3.30
CA ALA A 319 -5.29 -1.49 -2.41
C ALA A 319 -6.46 -0.83 -3.15
N ARG A 320 -7.61 -0.74 -2.48
CA ARG A 320 -8.74 0.12 -2.88
C ARG A 320 -8.46 1.60 -2.67
N GLU A 321 -7.54 1.93 -1.76
CA GLU A 321 -7.15 3.29 -1.45
C GLU A 321 -6.47 3.97 -2.65
N THR A 322 -6.50 5.29 -2.65
CA THR A 322 -5.81 6.10 -3.66
C THR A 322 -4.68 6.85 -2.98
N VAL A 323 -3.50 6.87 -3.60
CA VAL A 323 -2.38 7.66 -3.12
C VAL A 323 -2.30 8.97 -3.90
N GLN A 324 -2.25 10.10 -3.20
CA GLN A 324 -2.09 11.43 -3.79
C GLN A 324 -1.16 12.26 -2.93
N ASN A 325 -0.05 12.75 -3.48
CA ASN A 325 0.91 13.60 -2.76
C ASN A 325 1.40 12.99 -1.43
N ASN A 326 1.80 11.70 -1.44
CA ASN A 326 2.17 10.90 -0.26
C ASN A 326 1.00 10.53 0.68
N GLU A 327 -0.21 11.03 0.42
CA GLU A 327 -1.38 10.69 1.23
C GLU A 327 -2.10 9.47 0.69
N ILE A 328 -2.18 8.43 1.51
CA ILE A 328 -3.05 7.29 1.27
C ILE A 328 -4.46 7.68 1.74
N LEU A 329 -5.39 7.74 0.80
CA LEU A 329 -6.76 8.17 1.01
C LEU A 329 -7.70 6.95 1.01
N GLY A 330 -8.37 6.73 2.15
CA GLY A 330 -9.39 5.70 2.36
C GLY A 330 -10.61 5.88 1.47
N ILE A 331 -11.60 5.00 1.50
CA ILE A 331 -12.79 5.14 0.64
C ILE A 331 -13.83 6.11 1.24
N VAL A 332 -14.53 6.87 0.39
CA VAL A 332 -15.77 7.57 0.78
C VAL A 332 -16.89 6.53 0.87
N GLN A 333 -17.89 6.72 1.74
CA GLN A 333 -19.08 5.84 1.67
C GLN A 333 -19.65 5.88 0.25
N PRO A 334 -19.90 4.73 -0.40
CA PRO A 334 -20.70 4.72 -1.60
C PRO A 334 -22.09 5.25 -1.21
N HIS A 335 -22.56 6.33 -1.87
CA HIS A 335 -23.97 6.67 -1.81
C HIS A 335 -24.73 5.52 -2.45
N ALA A 336 -25.16 4.56 -1.64
CA ALA A 336 -26.19 3.61 -2.04
C ALA A 336 -27.44 4.47 -2.26
N SER A 337 -27.63 4.97 -3.48
CA SER A 337 -28.88 5.62 -3.83
C SER A 337 -29.98 4.60 -3.52
N LYS A 338 -30.95 4.97 -2.69
CA LYS A 338 -32.06 4.08 -2.27
C LYS A 338 -32.77 3.41 -3.45
N LYS A 339 -32.63 3.95 -4.66
CA LYS A 339 -33.17 3.41 -5.91
C LYS A 339 -32.38 2.21 -6.45
N PHE A 340 -31.06 2.17 -6.28
CA PHE A 340 -30.20 1.11 -6.84
C PHE A 340 -30.29 -0.19 -6.04
N SER A 341 -30.44 -0.10 -4.71
CA SER A 341 -30.57 -1.28 -3.82
C SER A 341 -31.92 -2.00 -4.00
N ILE A 342 -33.01 -1.25 -4.20
CA ILE A 342 -34.36 -1.81 -4.39
C ILE A 342 -34.48 -2.53 -5.74
N ALA A 343 -33.94 -1.94 -6.81
CA ALA A 343 -33.94 -2.57 -8.14
C ALA A 343 -33.13 -3.88 -8.16
N PHE A 344 -31.98 -3.91 -7.48
CA PHE A 344 -31.18 -5.11 -7.33
C PHE A 344 -31.88 -6.18 -6.47
N MET A 345 -32.53 -5.80 -5.35
CA MET A 345 -33.33 -6.75 -4.55
C MET A 345 -34.49 -7.37 -5.34
N ALA A 346 -35.18 -6.59 -6.17
CA ALA A 346 -36.28 -7.06 -7.00
C ALA A 346 -35.80 -8.06 -8.08
N LEU A 347 -34.63 -7.83 -8.69
CA LEU A 347 -34.02 -8.73 -9.66
C LEU A 347 -33.60 -10.08 -9.04
N GLY A 348 -33.13 -10.08 -7.79
CA GLY A 348 -32.76 -11.31 -7.09
C GLY A 348 -33.94 -12.21 -6.70
N ALA A 349 -35.15 -11.63 -6.54
CA ALA A 349 -36.36 -12.38 -6.22
C ALA A 349 -37.00 -13.09 -7.43
N ALA A 350 -36.74 -12.61 -8.65
CA ALA A 350 -37.39 -13.11 -9.87
C ALA A 350 -36.62 -14.24 -10.59
N ASN A 351 -35.34 -14.44 -10.30
CA ASN A 351 -34.54 -15.52 -10.89
C ASN A 351 -33.45 -16.00 -9.91
N PRO A 352 -33.46 -17.29 -9.48
CA PRO A 352 -32.49 -17.79 -8.51
C PRO A 352 -31.03 -17.67 -8.96
N LEU A 353 -30.73 -17.76 -10.26
CA LEU A 353 -29.38 -17.57 -10.80
C LEU A 353 -28.96 -16.10 -10.81
N ALA A 354 -29.87 -15.18 -11.13
CA ALA A 354 -29.62 -13.74 -10.99
C ALA A 354 -29.49 -13.35 -9.50
N GLY A 355 -30.22 -14.02 -8.61
CA GLY A 355 -30.10 -13.87 -7.16
C GLY A 355 -28.71 -14.21 -6.62
N TYR A 356 -28.00 -15.20 -7.20
CA TYR A 356 -26.60 -15.47 -6.85
C TYR A 356 -25.63 -14.41 -7.35
N ALA A 357 -25.84 -13.87 -8.55
CA ALA A 357 -25.05 -12.74 -9.05
C ALA A 357 -25.32 -11.46 -8.24
N VAL A 358 -26.58 -11.18 -7.90
CA VAL A 358 -27.01 -10.05 -7.08
C VAL A 358 -26.53 -10.20 -5.63
N ARG A 359 -26.56 -11.39 -5.03
CA ARG A 359 -25.93 -11.65 -3.73
C ARG A 359 -24.44 -11.51 -3.81
N GLY A 360 -23.76 -12.08 -4.81
CA GLY A 360 -22.34 -11.89 -5.04
C GLY A 360 -21.98 -10.40 -5.13
N VAL A 361 -22.78 -9.62 -5.86
CA VAL A 361 -22.65 -8.16 -5.98
C VAL A 361 -22.97 -7.43 -4.67
N GLN A 362 -24.08 -7.70 -3.98
CA GLN A 362 -24.42 -7.08 -2.68
C GLN A 362 -23.44 -7.47 -1.57
N THR A 363 -22.86 -8.67 -1.63
CA THR A 363 -21.78 -9.13 -0.77
C THR A 363 -20.47 -8.42 -1.14
N VAL A 364 -20.15 -8.24 -2.43
CA VAL A 364 -18.99 -7.45 -2.88
C VAL A 364 -19.12 -5.95 -2.53
N TYR A 365 -20.32 -5.36 -2.66
CA TYR A 365 -20.61 -3.96 -2.33
C TYR A 365 -20.83 -3.73 -0.83
N GLY A 366 -21.32 -4.74 -0.10
CA GLY A 366 -21.57 -4.68 1.35
C GLY A 366 -20.38 -5.08 2.22
N LEU A 367 -19.35 -5.73 1.67
CA LEU A 367 -18.16 -6.15 2.43
C LEU A 367 -17.01 -5.14 2.38
N SER A 368 -17.11 -4.05 1.61
CA SER A 368 -16.14 -2.94 1.62
C SER A 368 -16.51 -1.83 2.62
N LEU A 369 -17.38 -2.09 3.60
CA LEU A 369 -17.88 -1.05 4.52
C LEU A 369 -16.84 -0.53 5.52
N ARG A 370 -15.70 -1.21 5.73
CA ARG A 370 -14.62 -0.65 6.55
C ARG A 370 -13.94 0.47 5.77
N ARG A 371 -14.27 1.70 6.11
CA ARG A 371 -13.68 2.91 5.49
C ARG A 371 -12.23 3.10 5.87
N GLU A 372 -11.88 2.67 7.08
CA GLU A 372 -10.55 2.78 7.64
C GLU A 372 -9.52 2.00 6.83
N ILE A 373 -8.31 2.58 6.78
CA ILE A 373 -7.13 2.04 6.13
C ILE A 373 -6.52 1.04 7.11
N VAL A 374 -6.31 -0.19 6.64
CA VAL A 374 -5.77 -1.28 7.43
C VAL A 374 -4.79 -2.04 6.55
N TYR A 375 -3.51 -1.87 6.82
CA TYR A 375 -2.45 -2.60 6.13
C TYR A 375 -1.73 -3.52 7.12
N PRO A 376 -1.89 -4.85 7.00
CA PRO A 376 -1.15 -5.81 7.81
C PRO A 376 0.34 -5.90 7.41
N PRO A 377 1.17 -6.57 8.22
CA PRO A 377 2.47 -7.05 7.76
C PRO A 377 2.32 -7.88 6.49
N GLY A 378 3.31 -7.78 5.60
CA GLY A 378 3.29 -8.40 4.28
C GLY A 378 2.63 -7.56 3.19
N THR A 379 2.07 -6.39 3.51
CA THR A 379 1.52 -5.48 2.51
C THR A 379 2.65 -4.88 1.67
N ASP A 380 2.57 -5.04 0.35
CA ASP A 380 3.53 -4.48 -0.59
C ASP A 380 3.19 -3.01 -0.92
N VAL A 381 4.18 -2.14 -0.81
CA VAL A 381 4.11 -0.69 -0.98
C VAL A 381 5.19 -0.29 -1.98
N GLN A 382 4.81 0.48 -2.99
CA GLN A 382 5.78 1.13 -3.85
C GLN A 382 6.06 2.53 -3.30
N ALA A 383 7.32 2.79 -2.95
CA ALA A 383 7.79 4.09 -2.54
C ALA A 383 8.56 4.77 -3.67
N GLN A 384 8.51 6.09 -3.74
CA GLN A 384 9.31 6.89 -4.66
C GLN A 384 10.31 7.72 -3.87
N ILE A 385 11.59 7.60 -4.23
CA ILE A 385 12.65 8.43 -3.70
C ILE A 385 12.42 9.86 -4.18
N VAL A 386 12.38 10.81 -3.26
CA VAL A 386 12.11 12.23 -3.55
C VAL A 386 13.36 13.10 -3.46
N ARG A 387 14.48 12.57 -2.97
CA ARG A 387 15.72 13.33 -2.74
C ARG A 387 16.99 12.54 -3.02
N TYR A 388 18.06 13.30 -3.21
CA TYR A 388 19.39 12.74 -3.30
C TYR A 388 19.88 12.25 -1.93
N SER A 389 20.45 11.03 -1.91
CA SER A 389 21.15 10.50 -0.74
C SER A 389 22.29 9.59 -1.17
N ILE A 390 23.27 9.41 -0.28
CA ILE A 390 24.44 8.56 -0.47
C ILE A 390 24.34 7.40 0.51
N LEU A 391 24.54 6.18 0.01
CA LEU A 391 24.56 5.00 0.85
C LEU A 391 25.91 4.94 1.57
N LYS A 392 25.88 4.92 2.92
CA LYS A 392 27.09 4.77 3.75
C LYS A 392 27.77 3.42 3.55
N GLN A 393 27.00 2.40 3.18
CA GLN A 393 27.48 1.07 2.86
C GLN A 393 26.72 0.56 1.63
N LYS A 394 27.42 -0.15 0.76
CA LYS A 394 26.85 -0.85 -0.39
C LYS A 394 27.06 -2.33 -0.18
N GLU A 395 25.97 -3.05 0.03
CA GLU A 395 26.03 -4.47 0.30
C GLU A 395 26.38 -5.23 -0.98
N ALA A 396 27.24 -6.23 -0.84
CA ALA A 396 27.52 -7.15 -1.93
C ALA A 396 26.35 -8.14 -2.02
N TRP A 397 25.67 -8.16 -3.16
CA TRP A 397 24.68 -9.16 -3.48
C TRP A 397 25.04 -9.75 -4.84
N PRO A 398 25.24 -11.08 -4.93
CA PRO A 398 25.66 -11.74 -6.17
C PRO A 398 24.55 -11.79 -7.23
N GLY A 399 23.36 -11.25 -6.94
CA GLY A 399 22.17 -11.45 -7.74
C GLY A 399 21.41 -12.70 -7.31
N TRP A 400 20.24 -12.89 -7.90
CA TRP A 400 19.52 -14.16 -7.83
C TRP A 400 20.31 -15.23 -8.59
N GLN A 401 20.20 -16.49 -8.15
CA GLN A 401 20.87 -17.59 -8.82
C GLN A 401 20.27 -17.81 -10.22
N GLU A 402 21.12 -17.77 -11.25
CA GLU A 402 20.71 -18.06 -12.61
C GLU A 402 20.63 -19.58 -12.86
N LEU A 403 19.55 -20.00 -13.53
CA LEU A 403 19.36 -21.35 -14.03
C LEU A 403 20.09 -21.51 -15.36
N LYS A 404 20.93 -22.55 -15.47
CA LYS A 404 21.65 -22.84 -16.73
C LYS A 404 20.67 -23.36 -17.80
N VAL A 405 20.54 -22.62 -18.90
CA VAL A 405 19.70 -23.02 -20.03
C VAL A 405 20.48 -23.95 -20.97
N ASN A 406 20.18 -25.25 -20.90
CA ASN A 406 20.68 -26.23 -21.87
C ASN A 406 19.69 -26.39 -23.05
N SER A 407 20.09 -27.16 -24.06
CA SER A 407 19.27 -27.38 -25.27
C SER A 407 17.94 -28.09 -24.98
N GLN A 408 17.87 -28.94 -23.95
CA GLN A 408 16.63 -29.59 -23.54
C GLN A 408 15.64 -28.57 -22.96
N LEU A 409 16.10 -27.70 -22.05
CA LEU A 409 15.27 -26.66 -21.45
C LEU A 409 14.82 -25.64 -22.50
N GLU A 410 15.73 -25.22 -23.38
CA GLU A 410 15.41 -24.32 -24.48
C GLU A 410 14.35 -24.91 -25.41
N HIS A 411 14.47 -26.20 -25.77
CA HIS A 411 13.47 -26.89 -26.57
C HIS A 411 12.11 -26.97 -25.86
N LEU A 412 12.11 -27.28 -24.56
CA LEU A 412 10.90 -27.36 -23.73
C LEU A 412 10.17 -26.01 -23.68
N VAL A 413 10.89 -24.90 -23.45
CA VAL A 413 10.31 -23.55 -23.43
C VAL A 413 9.76 -23.16 -24.80
N ARG A 414 10.51 -23.40 -25.88
CA ARG A 414 10.11 -23.01 -27.24
C ARG A 414 8.95 -23.84 -27.79
N SER A 415 8.75 -25.06 -27.29
CA SER A 415 7.63 -25.94 -27.64
C SER A 415 6.42 -25.81 -26.72
N ALA A 416 6.56 -25.10 -25.59
CA ALA A 416 5.46 -24.87 -24.66
C ALA A 416 4.31 -24.10 -25.32
N PRO A 417 3.04 -24.42 -24.99
CA PRO A 417 1.90 -23.76 -25.60
C PRO A 417 1.91 -22.27 -25.26
N MET A 418 1.83 -21.39 -26.27
CA MET A 418 2.06 -19.95 -26.08
C MET A 418 0.85 -19.18 -25.52
N ARG A 419 -0.36 -19.73 -25.67
CA ARG A 419 -1.60 -19.06 -25.28
C ARG A 419 -2.61 -20.04 -24.72
N THR A 420 -3.36 -19.56 -23.74
CA THR A 420 -4.60 -20.19 -23.29
C THR A 420 -5.75 -19.85 -24.23
N THR A 421 -6.85 -20.59 -24.12
CA THR A 421 -8.12 -20.32 -24.80
C THR A 421 -9.25 -20.22 -23.80
N ALA A 422 -10.19 -19.30 -23.99
CA ALA A 422 -11.45 -19.32 -23.27
C ALA A 422 -12.28 -20.56 -23.67
N THR A 423 -13.31 -20.89 -22.90
CA THR A 423 -14.19 -22.04 -23.15
C THR A 423 -14.92 -21.97 -24.50
N ASN A 424 -15.07 -20.76 -25.06
CA ASN A 424 -15.57 -20.51 -26.41
C ASN A 424 -14.48 -20.56 -27.51
N GLN A 425 -13.30 -21.10 -27.18
CA GLN A 425 -12.14 -21.26 -28.06
C GLN A 425 -11.45 -19.97 -28.51
N VAL A 426 -11.81 -18.81 -27.95
CA VAL A 426 -11.12 -17.54 -28.24
C VAL A 426 -9.75 -17.53 -27.52
N PRO A 427 -8.63 -17.25 -28.21
CA PRO A 427 -7.34 -17.09 -27.55
C PRO A 427 -7.36 -16.02 -26.44
N SER A 428 -6.73 -16.28 -25.29
CA SER A 428 -6.72 -15.37 -24.13
C SER A 428 -5.30 -15.10 -23.57
N ASP A 429 -4.93 -15.60 -22.42
CA ASP A 429 -3.74 -15.10 -21.73
C ASP A 429 -2.50 -15.80 -22.30
N PRO A 430 -1.37 -15.09 -22.51
CA PRO A 430 -0.12 -15.73 -22.85
C PRO A 430 0.36 -16.58 -21.67
N THR A 431 0.95 -17.74 -21.96
CA THR A 431 1.73 -18.43 -20.94
C THR A 431 3.12 -17.80 -20.97
N ASN A 432 3.66 -17.37 -19.84
CA ASN A 432 4.97 -16.70 -19.78
C ASN A 432 5.80 -17.10 -18.56
N LEU A 433 5.34 -18.12 -17.84
CA LEU A 433 6.04 -18.73 -16.73
C LEU A 433 6.13 -20.24 -16.94
N MET A 434 7.25 -20.81 -16.50
CA MET A 434 7.45 -22.25 -16.38
C MET A 434 8.02 -22.58 -15.01
N PHE A 435 7.44 -23.53 -14.30
CA PHE A 435 7.95 -24.01 -13.02
C PHE A 435 8.52 -25.43 -13.17
N ILE A 436 9.68 -25.67 -12.59
CA ILE A 436 10.30 -27.00 -12.49
C ILE A 436 10.25 -27.42 -11.03
N GLY A 437 9.47 -28.47 -10.74
CA GLY A 437 9.25 -28.95 -9.38
C GLY A 437 8.03 -29.86 -9.27
N SER A 438 7.90 -30.56 -8.16
CA SER A 438 6.70 -31.34 -7.83
C SER A 438 5.50 -30.43 -7.57
N GLU A 439 4.28 -30.96 -7.67
CA GLU A 439 3.06 -30.23 -7.32
C GLU A 439 3.12 -29.67 -5.89
N LYS A 440 3.67 -30.45 -4.95
CA LYS A 440 3.88 -30.02 -3.56
C LYS A 440 4.79 -28.80 -3.46
N GLU A 441 5.86 -28.75 -4.25
CA GLU A 441 6.77 -27.59 -4.30
C GLU A 441 6.05 -26.36 -4.87
N VAL A 442 5.24 -26.51 -5.92
CA VAL A 442 4.42 -25.41 -6.48
C VAL A 442 3.47 -24.87 -5.41
N VAL A 443 2.68 -25.74 -4.79
CA VAL A 443 1.70 -25.34 -3.77
C VAL A 443 2.38 -24.69 -2.55
N SER A 444 3.49 -25.24 -2.07
CA SER A 444 4.24 -24.67 -0.94
C SER A 444 4.77 -23.27 -1.28
N ALA A 445 5.39 -23.12 -2.46
CA ALA A 445 6.00 -21.87 -2.88
C ALA A 445 4.98 -20.72 -2.95
N PHE A 446 3.81 -20.97 -3.55
CA PHE A 446 2.75 -19.97 -3.61
C PHE A 446 2.12 -19.68 -2.25
N SER A 447 1.92 -20.71 -1.41
CA SER A 447 1.39 -20.53 -0.05
C SER A 447 2.34 -19.71 0.82
N GLU A 448 3.66 -19.95 0.76
CA GLU A 448 4.68 -19.21 1.50
C GLU A 448 4.78 -17.76 1.04
N ALA A 449 4.59 -17.51 -0.25
CA ALA A 449 4.50 -16.16 -0.83
C ALA A 449 3.15 -15.45 -0.55
N GLY A 450 2.24 -16.06 0.21
CA GLY A 450 0.96 -15.46 0.61
C GLY A 450 -0.12 -15.49 -0.47
N TRP A 451 0.04 -16.33 -1.49
CA TRP A 451 -1.00 -16.60 -2.48
C TRP A 451 -2.01 -17.61 -1.94
N ILE A 452 -3.26 -17.44 -2.32
CA ILE A 452 -4.38 -18.29 -1.87
C ILE A 452 -4.89 -19.09 -3.07
N PRO A 453 -5.15 -20.41 -2.94
CA PRO A 453 -5.82 -21.18 -3.97
C PRO A 453 -7.19 -20.58 -4.29
N ALA A 454 -7.52 -20.40 -5.57
CA ALA A 454 -8.88 -20.03 -5.94
C ALA A 454 -9.79 -21.25 -5.72
N SER A 455 -10.78 -21.15 -4.84
CA SER A 455 -11.66 -22.28 -4.52
C SER A 455 -12.40 -22.77 -5.78
N ASP A 456 -12.27 -24.05 -6.11
CA ASP A 456 -13.20 -24.72 -6.99
C ASP A 456 -14.60 -24.64 -6.38
N LEU A 457 -15.60 -24.20 -7.15
CA LEU A 457 -17.01 -24.06 -6.76
C LEU A 457 -17.68 -25.39 -6.33
N ASN A 458 -16.92 -26.47 -6.12
CA ASN A 458 -17.43 -27.82 -6.05
C ASN A 458 -16.74 -28.70 -4.99
N VAL A 459 -16.74 -28.29 -3.71
CA VAL A 459 -16.63 -29.27 -2.61
C VAL A 459 -17.59 -28.91 -1.48
N LYS A 460 -18.47 -29.86 -1.16
CA LYS A 460 -19.54 -29.85 -0.12
C LYS A 460 -19.11 -29.49 1.31
N SER A 461 -17.92 -28.96 1.53
CA SER A 461 -17.43 -28.42 2.82
C SER A 461 -17.62 -26.89 2.95
N ALA A 462 -17.94 -26.19 1.85
CA ALA A 462 -18.09 -24.73 1.83
C ALA A 462 -19.09 -24.20 2.87
N LEU A 463 -20.12 -24.96 3.24
CA LEU A 463 -21.18 -24.47 4.14
C LEU A 463 -20.78 -24.44 5.63
N LYS A 464 -19.85 -25.29 6.07
CA LYS A 464 -19.38 -25.34 7.47
C LYS A 464 -18.18 -24.41 7.70
N THR A 465 -17.38 -24.18 6.66
CA THR A 465 -16.30 -23.19 6.65
C THR A 465 -16.85 -21.77 6.47
N ALA A 466 -17.91 -21.58 5.68
CA ALA A 466 -18.56 -20.28 5.49
C ALA A 466 -18.99 -19.63 6.82
N THR A 467 -19.48 -20.40 7.79
CA THR A 467 -19.93 -19.85 9.09
C THR A 467 -18.77 -19.52 10.04
N ALA A 468 -17.60 -20.13 9.87
CA ALA A 468 -16.42 -19.87 10.69
C ALA A 468 -15.52 -18.75 10.12
N THR A 469 -15.44 -18.64 8.80
CA THR A 469 -14.55 -17.70 8.11
C THR A 469 -15.21 -16.35 7.77
N LEU A 470 -16.55 -16.26 7.85
CA LEU A 470 -17.31 -14.99 7.80
C LEU A 470 -16.90 -13.96 8.88
N ARG A 471 -16.04 -14.31 9.84
CA ARG A 471 -15.75 -13.47 11.00
C ARG A 471 -14.55 -12.53 10.89
N GLN A 472 -13.60 -12.63 9.95
CA GLN A 472 -12.37 -11.81 10.09
C GLN A 472 -11.63 -11.22 8.86
N THR A 473 -11.90 -11.52 7.60
CA THR A 473 -11.10 -10.92 6.50
C THR A 473 -11.93 -10.62 5.26
N GLY A 474 -11.66 -9.47 4.61
CA GLY A 474 -12.23 -9.14 3.30
C GLY A 474 -11.89 -10.25 2.31
N TYR A 475 -12.92 -10.91 1.80
CA TYR A 475 -12.78 -12.16 1.05
C TYR A 475 -12.26 -11.92 -0.37
N SER A 476 -11.21 -12.67 -0.73
CA SER A 476 -10.49 -12.64 -2.01
C SER A 476 -11.07 -13.60 -3.07
N GLU A 477 -12.03 -14.46 -2.74
CA GLU A 477 -12.43 -15.67 -3.51
C GLU A 477 -13.49 -15.48 -4.62
N GLY A 478 -13.45 -14.40 -5.41
CA GLY A 478 -14.37 -14.32 -6.55
C GLY A 478 -13.91 -15.19 -7.74
N PRO A 479 -14.82 -15.95 -8.39
CA PRO A 479 -14.45 -16.95 -9.39
C PRO A 479 -13.83 -16.32 -10.65
N MET A 480 -12.71 -16.88 -11.10
CA MET A 480 -12.06 -16.53 -12.36
C MET A 480 -12.74 -17.23 -13.54
N SER A 481 -12.75 -16.58 -14.71
CA SER A 481 -13.10 -17.27 -15.96
C SER A 481 -12.12 -18.42 -16.21
N THR A 482 -12.66 -19.60 -16.51
CA THR A 482 -11.86 -20.79 -16.83
C THR A 482 -11.19 -20.58 -18.18
N LEU A 483 -9.86 -20.55 -18.16
CA LEU A 483 -9.04 -20.62 -19.36
C LEU A 483 -8.51 -22.04 -19.51
N LEU A 484 -8.38 -22.49 -20.75
CA LEU A 484 -7.98 -23.83 -21.12
C LEU A 484 -6.61 -23.78 -21.78
N LEU A 485 -5.79 -24.80 -21.53
CA LEU A 485 -4.56 -25.06 -22.28
C LEU A 485 -4.76 -26.39 -23.02
N HIS A 486 -4.78 -26.34 -24.35
CA HIS A 486 -5.14 -27.50 -25.20
C HIS A 486 -6.46 -28.18 -24.78
N GLY A 487 -7.48 -27.40 -24.42
CA GLY A 487 -8.79 -27.90 -23.99
C GLY A 487 -8.85 -28.41 -22.55
N LYS A 488 -7.72 -28.42 -21.82
CA LYS A 488 -7.66 -28.83 -20.41
C LYS A 488 -7.77 -27.61 -19.48
N PRO A 489 -8.59 -27.64 -18.41
CA PRO A 489 -8.59 -26.62 -17.36
C PRO A 489 -7.26 -26.61 -16.58
N PRO A 490 -6.94 -25.51 -15.86
CA PRO A 490 -5.74 -25.44 -15.02
C PRO A 490 -5.76 -26.53 -13.95
N ASP A 491 -4.57 -27.04 -13.64
CA ASP A 491 -4.36 -27.98 -12.53
C ASP A 491 -4.31 -27.24 -11.19
N LEU A 492 -3.74 -26.03 -11.16
CA LEU A 492 -3.69 -25.17 -9.99
C LEU A 492 -4.04 -23.73 -10.38
N VAL A 493 -4.71 -23.03 -9.46
CA VAL A 493 -5.07 -21.62 -9.63
C VAL A 493 -4.81 -20.88 -8.33
N PHE A 494 -4.04 -19.79 -8.41
CA PHE A 494 -3.68 -18.95 -7.28
C PHE A 494 -4.11 -17.51 -7.50
N GLN A 495 -4.34 -16.82 -6.39
CA GLN A 495 -4.61 -15.39 -6.37
C GLN A 495 -3.99 -14.70 -5.17
N LYS A 496 -3.62 -13.43 -5.32
CA LYS A 496 -3.13 -12.57 -4.24
C LYS A 496 -3.76 -11.19 -4.36
N SER A 497 -4.26 -10.68 -3.24
CA SER A 497 -5.04 -9.44 -3.16
C SER A 497 -4.93 -8.83 -1.77
N LEU A 498 -5.18 -7.53 -1.64
CA LEU A 498 -5.17 -6.85 -0.34
C LEU A 498 -6.58 -6.63 0.22
N ASN A 499 -7.31 -5.63 -0.28
CA ASN A 499 -8.59 -5.21 0.29
C ASN A 499 -9.64 -4.76 -0.75
N THR A 500 -9.42 -5.09 -2.02
CA THR A 500 -10.37 -4.88 -3.11
C THR A 500 -10.52 -6.11 -3.99
N PHE A 501 -11.70 -6.26 -4.56
CA PHE A 501 -11.92 -7.22 -5.64
C PHE A 501 -11.41 -6.71 -6.99
N ALA A 502 -11.29 -5.38 -7.13
CA ALA A 502 -10.97 -4.75 -8.41
C ALA A 502 -9.52 -4.92 -8.87
N LYS A 503 -8.61 -5.25 -7.94
CA LYS A 503 -7.19 -5.41 -8.19
C LYS A 503 -6.66 -6.66 -7.52
N ARG A 504 -6.10 -7.59 -8.31
CA ARG A 504 -5.67 -8.91 -7.84
C ARG A 504 -4.61 -9.47 -8.78
N HIS A 505 -3.60 -10.11 -8.23
CA HIS A 505 -2.73 -11.00 -8.98
C HIS A 505 -3.41 -12.34 -9.18
N HIS A 506 -3.33 -12.90 -10.38
CA HIS A 506 -3.92 -14.17 -10.74
C HIS A 506 -2.91 -15.04 -11.47
N LEU A 507 -2.89 -16.32 -11.12
CA LEU A 507 -2.03 -17.29 -11.74
C LEU A 507 -2.79 -18.58 -12.02
N ARG A 508 -2.71 -19.06 -13.26
CA ARG A 508 -3.25 -20.35 -13.68
C ARG A 508 -2.11 -21.22 -14.14
N ILE A 509 -2.05 -22.45 -13.65
CA ILE A 509 -0.92 -23.36 -13.83
C ILE A 509 -1.41 -24.70 -14.38
N TRP A 510 -0.73 -25.22 -15.40
CA TRP A 510 -0.99 -26.51 -16.02
C TRP A 510 0.26 -27.38 -15.96
N GLN A 511 0.12 -28.64 -15.57
CA GLN A 511 1.17 -29.63 -15.71
C GLN A 511 1.28 -30.04 -17.18
N ILE A 512 2.51 -30.06 -17.71
CA ILE A 512 2.77 -30.49 -19.08
C ILE A 512 3.73 -31.69 -19.12
N LYS A 513 3.79 -32.34 -20.28
CA LYS A 513 4.80 -33.34 -20.63
C LYS A 513 5.64 -32.82 -21.80
N PRO A 514 6.95 -33.15 -21.89
CA PRO A 514 7.71 -34.05 -21.01
C PRO A 514 8.22 -33.38 -19.71
N THR A 515 8.83 -34.19 -18.83
CA THR A 515 9.58 -33.74 -17.64
C THR A 515 10.94 -33.14 -18.03
N TYR A 516 11.51 -32.32 -17.16
CA TYR A 516 12.89 -31.82 -17.27
C TYR A 516 13.76 -32.49 -16.21
N GLU A 517 14.80 -33.23 -16.62
CA GLU A 517 15.69 -33.97 -15.71
C GLU A 517 14.94 -34.87 -14.68
N GLY A 518 13.82 -35.46 -15.11
CA GLY A 518 12.95 -36.29 -14.26
C GLY A 518 12.02 -35.50 -13.32
N ARG A 519 12.11 -34.17 -13.28
CA ARG A 519 11.24 -33.30 -12.50
C ARG A 519 10.02 -32.86 -13.31
N ALA A 520 8.88 -32.71 -12.64
CA ALA A 520 7.64 -32.23 -13.26
C ALA A 520 7.81 -30.79 -13.75
N VAL A 521 7.15 -30.51 -14.88
CA VAL A 521 7.17 -29.21 -15.55
C VAL A 521 5.77 -28.66 -15.59
N TRP A 522 5.65 -27.39 -15.24
CA TRP A 522 4.38 -26.67 -15.22
C TRP A 522 4.52 -25.43 -16.09
N VAL A 523 3.49 -25.11 -16.85
CA VAL A 523 3.39 -23.87 -17.62
C VAL A 523 2.28 -23.03 -17.00
N ALA A 524 2.50 -21.73 -16.90
CA ALA A 524 1.54 -20.83 -16.27
C ALA A 524 1.29 -19.55 -17.06
N ALA A 525 0.09 -19.02 -16.88
CA ALA A 525 -0.34 -17.71 -17.33
C ALA A 525 -0.66 -16.86 -16.10
N ALA A 526 0.05 -15.75 -15.95
CA ALA A 526 -0.14 -14.80 -14.86
C ALA A 526 -0.76 -13.51 -15.40
N THR A 527 -1.71 -12.94 -14.67
CA THR A 527 -2.36 -11.66 -15.01
C THR A 527 -2.55 -10.81 -13.75
N HIS A 528 -2.28 -9.51 -13.84
CA HIS A 528 -2.66 -8.55 -12.80
C HIS A 528 -3.94 -7.82 -13.19
N ASP A 529 -5.01 -7.99 -12.43
CA ASP A 529 -6.19 -7.16 -12.55
C ASP A 529 -5.90 -5.78 -11.95
N ILE A 530 -6.19 -4.71 -12.70
CA ILE A 530 -5.95 -3.32 -12.26
C ILE A 530 -7.24 -2.51 -12.09
N ALA A 531 -8.34 -2.98 -12.67
CA ALA A 531 -9.65 -2.34 -12.59
C ALA A 531 -10.80 -3.30 -12.92
N THR A 532 -12.02 -2.82 -12.76
CA THR A 532 -13.25 -3.49 -13.16
C THR A 532 -13.92 -2.71 -14.28
N SER A 533 -14.47 -3.40 -15.26
CA SER A 533 -15.11 -2.81 -16.44
C SER A 533 -16.55 -3.33 -16.59
N ASN A 534 -17.42 -2.44 -17.06
CA ASN A 534 -18.81 -2.75 -17.39
C ASN A 534 -19.05 -2.48 -18.87
N GLU A 535 -19.75 -3.38 -19.56
CA GLU A 535 -20.28 -3.07 -20.88
C GLU A 535 -21.35 -1.95 -20.80
N ARG A 536 -21.51 -1.16 -21.87
CA ARG A 536 -22.62 -0.21 -22.03
C ARG A 536 -23.94 -0.98 -21.94
N GLY A 537 -24.62 -0.90 -20.80
CA GLY A 537 -25.86 -1.64 -20.52
C GLY A 537 -25.84 -2.43 -19.20
N GLY A 538 -24.69 -2.58 -18.55
CA GLY A 538 -24.58 -3.07 -17.16
C GLY A 538 -24.83 -4.56 -16.94
N THR A 539 -24.90 -5.37 -18.00
CA THR A 539 -25.26 -6.80 -17.93
C THR A 539 -24.08 -7.76 -17.83
N LYS A 540 -22.85 -7.30 -18.14
CA LYS A 540 -21.60 -8.07 -17.99
C LYS A 540 -20.53 -7.25 -17.31
N TRP A 541 -19.90 -7.88 -16.32
CA TRP A 541 -18.83 -7.34 -15.51
C TRP A 541 -17.56 -8.14 -15.75
N SER A 542 -16.47 -7.49 -16.12
CA SER A 542 -15.18 -8.12 -16.39
C SER A 542 -14.04 -7.32 -15.78
N HIS A 543 -12.99 -8.00 -15.35
CA HIS A 543 -11.76 -7.34 -14.96
C HIS A 543 -11.03 -6.76 -16.17
N ARG A 544 -10.25 -5.72 -15.89
CA ARG A 544 -9.28 -5.16 -16.83
C ARG A 544 -7.89 -5.49 -16.31
N ILE A 545 -7.09 -6.14 -17.14
CA ILE A 545 -5.74 -6.56 -16.78
C ILE A 545 -4.69 -5.48 -17.11
N ASP A 546 -3.54 -5.48 -16.44
CA ASP A 546 -2.39 -4.67 -16.85
C ASP A 546 -1.96 -5.12 -18.26
N PRO A 547 -1.92 -4.20 -19.24
CA PRO A 547 -1.45 -4.53 -20.58
C PRO A 547 0.01 -5.00 -20.62
N HIS A 548 0.87 -4.60 -19.68
CA HIS A 548 2.28 -5.00 -19.62
C HIS A 548 2.43 -6.30 -18.83
N ILE A 549 2.03 -7.41 -19.44
CA ILE A 549 1.90 -8.71 -18.76
C ILE A 549 3.22 -9.25 -18.18
N ASP A 550 4.35 -8.81 -18.71
CA ASP A 550 5.65 -9.23 -18.22
C ASP A 550 5.96 -8.66 -16.83
N ARG A 551 5.33 -7.55 -16.43
CA ARG A 551 5.45 -7.03 -15.05
C ARG A 551 4.91 -8.03 -14.05
N GLU A 552 3.79 -8.69 -14.38
CA GLU A 552 3.21 -9.72 -13.53
C GLU A 552 4.11 -10.96 -13.47
N ARG A 553 4.69 -11.37 -14.61
CA ARG A 553 5.68 -12.46 -14.67
C ARG A 553 6.86 -12.16 -13.75
N ASP A 554 7.47 -10.98 -13.92
CA ASP A 554 8.66 -10.59 -13.17
C ASP A 554 8.34 -10.42 -11.68
N TRP A 555 7.13 -9.98 -11.34
CA TRP A 555 6.63 -9.91 -9.96
C TRP A 555 6.49 -11.30 -9.33
N VAL A 556 5.85 -12.26 -10.01
CA VAL A 556 5.71 -13.65 -9.54
C VAL A 556 7.10 -14.26 -9.30
N VAL A 557 8.03 -14.12 -10.26
CA VAL A 557 9.37 -14.67 -10.14
C VAL A 557 10.11 -14.05 -8.95
N SER A 558 10.07 -12.72 -8.83
CA SER A 558 10.76 -12.02 -7.74
C SER A 558 10.16 -12.33 -6.36
N ASP A 559 8.84 -12.47 -6.24
CA ASP A 559 8.18 -12.80 -4.96
C ASP A 559 8.61 -14.20 -4.47
N LEU A 560 8.68 -15.18 -5.37
CA LEU A 560 9.12 -16.54 -5.06
C LEU A 560 10.63 -16.62 -4.74
N LEU A 561 11.46 -15.85 -5.43
CA LEU A 561 12.90 -15.74 -5.14
C LEU A 561 13.13 -15.06 -3.79
N PHE A 562 12.40 -13.98 -3.52
CA PHE A 562 12.50 -13.21 -2.27
C PHE A 562 12.12 -14.02 -1.03
N ILE A 563 11.06 -14.83 -1.11
CA ILE A 563 10.67 -15.73 -0.01
C ILE A 563 11.63 -16.92 0.13
N GLY A 564 12.38 -17.24 -0.92
CA GLY A 564 13.33 -18.35 -0.93
C GLY A 564 12.72 -19.71 -1.33
N SER A 565 11.52 -19.73 -1.92
CA SER A 565 10.90 -20.94 -2.46
C SER A 565 11.35 -21.25 -3.90
N ALA A 566 11.99 -20.30 -4.58
CA ALA A 566 12.68 -20.49 -5.85
C ALA A 566 14.20 -20.56 -5.65
N ALA A 567 14.83 -21.61 -6.18
CA ALA A 567 16.27 -21.83 -6.09
C ALA A 567 17.04 -21.08 -7.19
N SER A 568 16.47 -21.00 -8.39
CA SER A 568 17.09 -20.33 -9.53
C SER A 568 16.05 -19.94 -10.58
N TYR A 569 16.41 -19.04 -11.49
CA TYR A 569 15.54 -18.64 -12.60
C TYR A 569 16.31 -18.37 -13.90
N ALA A 570 15.63 -18.41 -15.05
CA ALA A 570 16.17 -17.97 -16.33
C ALA A 570 15.08 -17.44 -17.26
N ASP A 571 15.36 -16.34 -17.96
CA ASP A 571 14.49 -15.85 -19.03
C ASP A 571 14.90 -16.44 -20.37
N VAL A 572 13.96 -17.13 -21.02
CA VAL A 572 14.19 -17.81 -22.30
C VAL A 572 13.30 -17.22 -23.37
N SER A 573 13.90 -16.70 -24.44
CA SER A 573 13.18 -16.12 -25.58
C SER A 573 12.39 -17.17 -26.34
N ARG A 574 11.15 -16.82 -26.74
CA ARG A 574 10.33 -17.62 -27.66
C ARG A 574 10.09 -16.84 -28.95
N PRO A 575 10.92 -17.03 -29.99
CA PRO A 575 10.90 -16.17 -31.18
C PRO A 575 9.55 -16.08 -31.92
N ASN A 576 8.70 -17.09 -31.78
CA ASN A 576 7.37 -17.13 -32.41
C ASN A 576 6.26 -16.60 -31.50
N ALA A 577 6.58 -16.17 -30.27
CA ALA A 577 5.60 -15.58 -29.37
C ALA A 577 5.22 -14.17 -29.86
N PRO A 578 3.92 -13.89 -30.02
CA PRO A 578 3.46 -12.57 -30.42
C PRO A 578 3.73 -11.54 -29.32
N THR A 579 4.22 -10.36 -29.70
CA THR A 579 4.56 -9.26 -28.78
C THR A 579 3.40 -8.31 -28.49
N LYS A 580 2.35 -8.36 -29.32
CA LYS A 580 1.08 -7.65 -29.14
C LYS A 580 -0.07 -8.62 -29.33
N LEU A 581 -0.98 -8.63 -28.36
CA LEU A 581 -2.04 -9.60 -28.23
C LEU A 581 -3.35 -8.94 -27.79
N GLY A 582 -4.47 -9.62 -28.05
CA GLY A 582 -5.76 -9.32 -27.43
C GLY A 582 -6.29 -10.57 -26.72
N ASN A 583 -6.95 -10.42 -25.57
CA ASN A 583 -7.53 -11.55 -24.83
C ASN A 583 -9.04 -11.73 -25.11
N ALA A 584 -9.67 -12.72 -24.47
CA ALA A 584 -11.08 -13.04 -24.68
C ALA A 584 -12.06 -11.97 -24.13
N THR A 585 -11.58 -11.07 -23.26
CA THR A 585 -12.35 -9.93 -22.71
C THR A 585 -12.12 -8.63 -23.48
N GLY A 586 -11.22 -8.62 -24.47
CA GLY A 586 -10.93 -7.45 -25.32
C GLY A 586 -9.81 -6.55 -24.81
N ASP A 587 -9.04 -6.98 -23.80
CA ASP A 587 -7.86 -6.26 -23.33
C ASP A 587 -6.69 -6.42 -24.29
N ASN A 588 -5.91 -5.34 -24.44
CA ASN A 588 -4.65 -5.36 -25.17
C ASN A 588 -3.53 -5.84 -24.24
N ILE A 589 -2.68 -6.73 -24.75
CA ILE A 589 -1.52 -7.28 -24.04
C ILE A 589 -0.26 -6.95 -24.82
N LEU A 590 0.78 -6.53 -24.11
CA LEU A 590 2.14 -6.26 -24.56
C LEU A 590 3.09 -7.20 -23.82
N THR A 591 3.96 -7.86 -24.57
CA THR A 591 4.97 -8.78 -24.01
C THR A 591 6.26 -8.76 -24.82
N ASP A 592 7.39 -9.02 -24.16
CA ASP A 592 8.71 -9.25 -24.72
C ASP A 592 8.87 -10.62 -25.39
N GLY A 593 7.86 -11.50 -25.25
CA GLY A 593 7.84 -12.84 -25.84
C GLY A 593 8.75 -13.85 -25.13
N LYS A 594 9.33 -13.52 -23.97
CA LYS A 594 10.12 -14.45 -23.17
C LYS A 594 9.23 -15.29 -22.25
N MET A 595 9.80 -16.36 -21.72
CA MET A 595 9.23 -17.14 -20.62
C MET A 595 10.28 -17.22 -19.52
N SER A 596 9.88 -16.85 -18.30
CA SER A 596 10.73 -17.06 -17.13
C SER A 596 10.54 -18.49 -16.64
N VAL A 597 11.63 -19.24 -16.60
CA VAL A 597 11.70 -20.57 -16.01
C VAL A 597 12.16 -20.41 -14.57
N VAL A 598 11.44 -21.00 -13.63
CA VAL A 598 11.74 -20.95 -12.20
C VAL A 598 11.93 -22.37 -11.69
N GLU A 599 13.10 -22.64 -11.14
CA GLU A 599 13.36 -23.88 -10.44
C GLU A 599 12.91 -23.76 -9.00
N LEU A 600 11.91 -24.53 -8.61
CA LEU A 600 11.39 -24.54 -7.25
C LEU A 600 12.25 -25.44 -6.36
N THR A 601 12.34 -25.06 -5.08
CA THR A 601 12.89 -25.90 -4.02
C THR A 601 11.83 -26.16 -2.98
N GLN A 602 11.99 -27.19 -2.15
CA GLN A 602 11.19 -27.29 -0.93
C GLN A 602 11.50 -26.06 -0.07
N GLY A 603 10.50 -25.22 0.14
CA GLY A 603 10.55 -24.13 1.09
C GLY A 603 10.73 -24.65 2.51
N ARG A 604 11.13 -23.77 3.44
CA ARG A 604 11.09 -24.10 4.87
C ARG A 604 9.63 -24.41 5.22
N VAL A 605 9.36 -25.65 5.63
CA VAL A 605 8.06 -25.98 6.25
C VAL A 605 7.91 -25.05 7.45
N PRO A 606 6.89 -24.16 7.50
CA PRO A 606 6.61 -23.40 8.71
C PRO A 606 6.35 -24.44 9.81
N THR A 607 7.18 -24.46 10.84
CA THR A 607 6.90 -25.29 12.02
C THR A 607 5.52 -24.88 12.56
N GLU A 608 4.69 -25.82 13.02
CA GLU A 608 3.33 -25.62 13.54
C GLU A 608 3.18 -24.50 14.60
N ASN A 609 4.29 -23.94 15.09
CA ASN A 609 4.36 -22.83 16.05
C ASN A 609 4.64 -21.45 15.42
N GLU A 610 4.83 -21.34 14.10
CA GLU A 610 4.91 -20.05 13.41
C GLU A 610 3.52 -19.68 12.89
N PRO A 611 2.88 -18.62 13.44
CA PRO A 611 1.62 -18.17 12.91
C PRO A 611 1.84 -17.66 11.48
N ALA A 612 1.15 -18.26 10.51
CA ALA A 612 0.88 -17.59 9.25
C ALA A 612 0.39 -16.16 9.58
N PRO A 613 0.84 -15.10 8.87
CA PRO A 613 0.50 -13.72 9.18
C PRO A 613 -1.02 -13.60 9.28
N THR A 614 -1.47 -13.65 10.52
CA THR A 614 -2.87 -13.73 10.85
C THR A 614 -3.30 -12.29 10.78
N LEU A 615 -4.23 -11.98 9.88
CA LEU A 615 -5.00 -10.74 9.86
C LEU A 615 -5.81 -10.62 11.16
N SER A 616 -5.13 -10.51 12.31
CA SER A 616 -5.74 -10.43 13.63
C SER A 616 -6.22 -9.01 13.83
N THR A 617 -7.53 -8.80 13.66
CA THR A 617 -8.17 -7.49 13.85
C THR A 617 -9.04 -7.42 15.10
N ARG A 618 -8.87 -8.29 16.13
CA ARG A 618 -9.46 -8.04 17.46
C ARG A 618 -8.70 -8.67 18.63
N PRO A 619 -8.72 -8.02 19.83
CA PRO A 619 -8.18 -8.58 21.06
C PRO A 619 -9.00 -9.79 21.53
N THR A 620 -8.33 -10.75 22.14
CA THR A 620 -8.96 -11.73 23.04
C THR A 620 -9.65 -10.99 24.19
N LYS A 621 -10.87 -11.41 24.52
CA LYS A 621 -11.69 -10.85 25.60
C LYS A 621 -11.00 -10.88 26.95
#